data_AF-A0A7J6UHM0-F1
#
_entry.id   AF-A0A7J6UHM0-F1
#
_cell.length_a   1.000
_cell.length_b   1.000
_cell.length_c   1.000
_cell.angle_alpha   90.00
_cell.angle_beta   90.00
_cell.angle_gamma   90.00
#
_symmetry.space_group_name_H-M   'P 1'
#
loop_
_entity.id
_entity.type
_entity.pdbx_description
1 polymer ?
#
loop_
_entity_poly.entity_id
_entity_poly.type
_entity_poly.pdbx_seq_one_letter_code
_entity_poly.pdbx_strand_id
1 'polypeptide(L)'
;MLWKSRDTARYEALGTAQDADQVEQPGHSFSGWTQYYQDIRTDSSAFRTIIGAMALSWFGWFSLCIYRSHFIAAQILPNPSDDSQVYERNLNIAARGIFYGSILSAMASALFSIIGVRFPHVLNPRLWLVWGCSLLGLALILLLSILFAVGVFTSTITAVQTWLAFAGPLGALAMTVPFALTGRIAQRVADDSSKPGTYMGALNLSICLPQIFVALLGGPLNSLFGSDAASFVIGGVGVLGAAAVLLRKGSW
;
A
#
# COMPACT_ATOMS: atom_id res chain seq x y z
N MET A 1 -8.16 39.81 1.04
CA MET A 1 -9.03 39.77 -0.15
C MET A 1 -8.38 40.44 -1.38
N LEU A 2 -7.08 40.18 -1.65
CA LEU A 2 -6.33 40.87 -2.73
C LEU A 2 -5.38 39.96 -3.54
N TRP A 3 -5.53 38.64 -3.44
CA TRP A 3 -4.68 37.67 -4.17
C TRP A 3 -5.42 36.93 -5.30
N LYS A 4 -6.67 37.32 -5.62
CA LYS A 4 -7.56 36.55 -6.52
C LYS A 4 -7.82 37.20 -7.88
N SER A 5 -7.22 38.36 -8.21
CA SER A 5 -7.58 39.09 -9.45
C SER A 5 -6.52 39.15 -10.54
N ARG A 6 -5.24 38.87 -10.25
CA ARG A 6 -4.17 38.93 -11.29
C ARG A 6 -3.97 37.62 -12.05
N ASP A 7 -4.30 36.49 -11.45
CA ASP A 7 -4.14 35.18 -12.10
C ASP A 7 -5.33 34.83 -13.01
N THR A 8 -6.55 35.24 -12.65
CA THR A 8 -7.77 34.92 -13.41
C THR A 8 -7.75 35.49 -14.83
N ALA A 9 -7.24 36.73 -14.99
CA ALA A 9 -7.10 37.35 -16.31
C ALA A 9 -6.04 36.66 -17.20
N ARG A 10 -5.04 36.01 -16.59
CA ARG A 10 -4.01 35.25 -17.31
C ARG A 10 -4.55 33.91 -17.80
N TYR A 11 -5.47 33.30 -17.06
CA TYR A 11 -6.17 32.07 -17.48
C TYR A 11 -7.24 32.34 -18.54
N GLU A 12 -7.95 33.47 -18.50
CA GLU A 12 -8.94 33.85 -19.54
C GLU A 12 -8.28 34.21 -20.88
N ALA A 13 -7.10 34.85 -20.86
CA ALA A 13 -6.33 35.14 -22.07
C ALA A 13 -5.68 33.88 -22.68
N LEU A 14 -5.37 32.87 -21.87
CA LEU A 14 -4.92 31.56 -22.36
C LEU A 14 -6.08 30.71 -22.89
N GLY A 15 -7.28 30.86 -22.32
CA GLY A 15 -8.48 30.14 -22.76
C GLY A 15 -9.03 30.58 -24.11
N THR A 16 -8.71 31.79 -24.58
CA THR A 16 -9.20 32.32 -25.86
C THR A 16 -8.23 32.14 -27.03
N ALA A 17 -6.96 31.81 -26.76
CA ALA A 17 -5.97 31.50 -27.79
C ALA A 17 -5.86 29.99 -28.11
N GLN A 18 -6.55 29.14 -27.35
CA GLN A 18 -6.44 27.68 -27.42
C GLN A 18 -7.66 26.99 -28.08
N ASP A 19 -8.51 27.75 -28.77
CA ASP A 19 -9.68 27.26 -29.50
C ASP A 19 -9.44 27.08 -31.02
N ALA A 20 -8.18 27.09 -31.49
CA ALA A 20 -7.84 26.93 -32.91
C ALA A 20 -6.98 25.71 -33.27
N ASP A 21 -6.61 24.86 -32.30
CA ASP A 21 -6.01 23.56 -32.58
C ASP A 21 -6.88 22.48 -31.93
N GLN A 22 -7.83 21.96 -32.70
CA GLN A 22 -8.45 20.69 -32.39
C GLN A 22 -7.38 19.60 -32.43
N VAL A 23 -6.76 19.35 -31.28
CA VAL A 23 -6.09 18.08 -31.01
C VAL A 23 -7.21 17.04 -30.99
N GLU A 24 -7.42 16.37 -32.14
CA GLU A 24 -8.13 15.10 -32.19
C GLU A 24 -7.60 14.25 -31.03
N GLN A 25 -8.45 13.99 -30.02
CA GLN A 25 -8.14 12.95 -29.05
C GLN A 25 -8.08 11.65 -29.83
N PRO A 26 -6.92 10.98 -29.96
CA PRO A 26 -6.89 9.71 -30.65
C PRO A 26 -7.73 8.77 -29.81
N GLY A 27 -8.84 8.30 -30.38
CA GLY A 27 -9.72 7.34 -29.72
C GLY A 27 -8.88 6.23 -29.11
N HIS A 28 -9.14 5.90 -27.85
CA HIS A 28 -8.41 4.86 -27.11
C HIS A 28 -8.61 3.50 -27.78
N SER A 29 -7.81 3.25 -28.81
CA SER A 29 -7.70 2.00 -29.54
C SER A 29 -7.09 0.93 -28.64
N PHE A 30 -7.48 -0.33 -28.86
CA PHE A 30 -6.86 -1.51 -28.25
C PHE A 30 -5.32 -1.53 -28.46
N SER A 31 -4.80 -0.79 -29.45
CA SER A 31 -3.35 -0.59 -29.65
C SER A 31 -2.67 0.14 -28.48
N GLY A 32 -3.36 1.05 -27.77
CA GLY A 32 -2.81 1.80 -26.65
C GLY A 32 -2.49 0.91 -25.44
N TRP A 33 -3.35 -0.07 -25.14
CA TRP A 33 -3.09 -1.06 -24.08
C TRP A 33 -1.93 -2.00 -24.42
N THR A 34 -1.81 -2.36 -25.70
CA THR A 34 -0.73 -3.22 -26.17
C THR A 34 0.62 -2.51 -26.06
N GLN A 35 0.68 -1.25 -26.46
CA GLN A 35 1.88 -0.41 -26.36
C GLN A 35 2.27 -0.16 -24.89
N TYR A 36 1.28 0.13 -24.04
CA TYR A 36 1.47 0.28 -22.59
C TYR A 36 2.07 -0.98 -21.94
N TYR A 37 1.54 -2.17 -22.28
CA TYR A 37 2.07 -3.43 -21.78
C TYR A 37 3.50 -3.70 -22.30
N GLN A 38 3.76 -3.41 -23.58
CA GLN A 38 5.08 -3.56 -24.18
C GLN A 38 6.09 -2.64 -23.49
N ASP A 39 5.75 -1.37 -23.26
CA ASP A 39 6.60 -0.40 -22.57
C ASP A 39 7.05 -0.94 -21.19
N ILE A 40 6.10 -1.39 -20.36
CA ILE A 40 6.40 -1.96 -19.02
C ILE A 40 7.24 -3.23 -19.12
N ARG A 41 6.95 -4.10 -20.09
CA ARG A 41 7.67 -5.36 -20.26
C ARG A 41 9.11 -5.12 -20.67
N THR A 42 9.35 -4.17 -21.56
CA THR A 42 10.70 -3.83 -22.08
C THR A 42 11.55 -3.01 -21.11
N ASP A 43 10.93 -2.48 -20.06
CA ASP A 43 11.57 -1.61 -19.08
C ASP A 43 12.66 -2.30 -18.24
N SER A 44 13.35 -1.49 -17.43
CA SER A 44 14.37 -1.90 -16.47
C SER A 44 13.86 -3.03 -15.56
N SER A 45 14.76 -3.98 -15.29
CA SER A 45 14.51 -5.08 -14.34
C SER A 45 14.17 -4.55 -12.93
N ALA A 46 14.63 -3.34 -12.58
CA ALA A 46 14.31 -2.65 -11.34
C ALA A 46 12.82 -2.27 -11.27
N PHE A 47 12.29 -1.63 -12.32
CA PHE A 47 10.88 -1.22 -12.33
C PHE A 47 9.93 -2.43 -12.29
N ARG A 48 10.23 -3.48 -13.06
CA ARG A 48 9.48 -4.75 -13.00
C ARG A 48 9.48 -5.38 -11.60
N THR A 49 10.57 -5.20 -10.87
CA THR A 49 10.68 -5.69 -9.49
C THR A 49 9.80 -4.87 -8.54
N ILE A 50 9.74 -3.54 -8.72
CA ILE A 50 8.88 -2.65 -7.93
C ILE A 50 7.40 -3.00 -8.15
N ILE A 51 6.93 -3.10 -9.39
CA ILE A 51 5.52 -3.42 -9.66
C ILE A 51 5.13 -4.81 -9.12
N GLY A 52 6.01 -5.80 -9.25
CA GLY A 52 5.77 -7.15 -8.73
C GLY A 52 5.74 -7.19 -7.20
N ALA A 53 6.70 -6.54 -6.54
CA ALA A 53 6.73 -6.44 -5.09
C ALA A 53 5.53 -5.63 -4.57
N MET A 54 5.13 -4.57 -5.26
CA MET A 54 3.93 -3.80 -4.94
C MET A 54 2.70 -4.70 -5.00
N ALA A 55 2.45 -5.37 -6.13
CA ALA A 55 1.30 -6.26 -6.27
C ALA A 55 1.23 -7.34 -5.17
N LEU A 56 2.35 -8.00 -4.88
CA LEU A 56 2.43 -9.01 -3.83
C LEU A 56 2.17 -8.44 -2.43
N SER A 57 2.74 -7.26 -2.12
CA SER A 57 2.54 -6.61 -0.82
C SER A 57 1.10 -6.16 -0.58
N TRP A 58 0.37 -5.82 -1.64
CA TRP A 58 -1.00 -5.32 -1.53
C TRP A 58 -2.01 -6.39 -1.13
N PHE A 59 -1.73 -7.68 -1.37
CA PHE A 59 -2.53 -8.76 -0.79
C PHE A 59 -2.57 -8.67 0.74
N GLY A 60 -1.43 -8.41 1.39
CA GLY A 60 -1.37 -8.29 2.85
C GLY A 60 -1.95 -6.99 3.38
N TRP A 61 -1.61 -5.86 2.74
CA TRP A 61 -2.13 -4.56 3.18
C TRP A 61 -3.65 -4.50 3.08
N PHE A 62 -4.21 -4.94 1.95
CA PHE A 62 -5.65 -4.88 1.74
C PHE A 62 -6.42 -5.87 2.62
N SER A 63 -5.83 -7.05 2.91
CA SER A 63 -6.38 -7.98 3.91
C SER A 63 -6.51 -7.33 5.28
N LEU A 64 -5.49 -6.57 5.73
CA LEU A 64 -5.58 -5.79 6.97
C LEU A 64 -6.67 -4.74 6.90
N CYS A 65 -6.80 -4.01 5.79
CA CYS A 65 -7.82 -2.96 5.66
C CYS A 65 -9.24 -3.49 5.85
N ILE A 66 -9.57 -4.65 5.27
CA ILE A 66 -10.91 -5.21 5.33
C ILE A 66 -11.16 -5.94 6.65
N TYR A 67 -10.28 -6.87 7.02
CA TYR A 67 -10.65 -7.91 7.98
C TYR A 67 -10.22 -7.62 9.42
N ARG A 68 -9.24 -6.74 9.66
CA ARG A 68 -8.61 -6.61 11.00
C ARG A 68 -9.60 -6.23 12.11
N SER A 69 -10.56 -5.35 11.82
CA SER A 69 -11.52 -4.89 12.83
C SER A 69 -12.52 -6.00 13.19
N HIS A 70 -13.08 -6.66 12.16
CA HIS A 70 -14.00 -7.77 12.34
C HIS A 70 -13.33 -8.96 13.03
N PHE A 71 -12.12 -9.33 12.61
CA PHE A 71 -11.33 -10.38 13.24
C PHE A 71 -11.18 -10.19 14.75
N ILE A 72 -10.84 -8.97 15.17
CA ILE A 72 -10.70 -8.63 16.58
C ILE A 72 -12.04 -8.72 17.30
N ALA A 73 -13.08 -8.16 16.70
CA ALA A 73 -14.39 -8.02 17.33
C ALA A 73 -15.15 -9.35 17.46
N ALA A 74 -15.03 -10.22 16.45
CA ALA A 74 -15.76 -11.48 16.35
C ALA A 74 -14.95 -12.70 16.83
N GLN A 75 -13.62 -12.72 16.64
CA GLN A 75 -12.83 -13.95 16.82
C GLN A 75 -11.83 -13.87 17.98
N ILE A 76 -11.24 -12.71 18.24
CA ILE A 76 -10.17 -12.60 19.24
C ILE A 76 -10.71 -12.21 20.62
N LEU A 77 -11.50 -11.13 20.69
CA LEU A 77 -12.04 -10.67 21.96
C LEU A 77 -13.28 -11.48 22.34
N PRO A 78 -13.46 -11.85 23.63
CA PRO A 78 -14.59 -12.66 24.05
C PRO A 78 -15.94 -12.02 23.72
N ASN A 79 -16.81 -12.75 23.02
CA ASN A 79 -18.22 -12.44 22.86
C ASN A 79 -19.08 -13.71 22.98
N PRO A 80 -19.17 -14.33 24.17
CA PRO A 80 -19.78 -15.66 24.35
C PRO A 80 -21.29 -15.68 24.10
N SER A 81 -21.97 -14.53 24.18
CA SER A 81 -23.42 -14.41 24.02
C SER A 81 -23.85 -13.94 22.63
N ASP A 82 -22.90 -13.77 21.70
CA ASP A 82 -23.09 -13.11 20.41
C ASP A 82 -23.87 -11.77 20.55
N ASP A 83 -23.50 -11.00 21.58
CA ASP A 83 -24.17 -9.76 21.93
C ASP A 83 -23.65 -8.63 21.03
N SER A 84 -24.57 -7.93 20.37
CA SER A 84 -24.26 -6.81 19.48
C SER A 84 -23.54 -5.67 20.21
N GLN A 85 -23.87 -5.39 21.48
CA GLN A 85 -23.21 -4.35 22.26
C GLN A 85 -21.76 -4.72 22.60
N VAL A 86 -21.50 -6.00 22.89
CA VAL A 86 -20.14 -6.49 23.14
C VAL A 86 -19.32 -6.45 21.86
N TYR A 87 -19.92 -6.83 20.73
CA TYR A 87 -19.29 -6.72 19.41
C TYR A 87 -18.92 -5.27 19.07
N GLU A 88 -19.84 -4.31 19.25
CA GLU A 88 -19.56 -2.88 19.05
C GLU A 88 -18.46 -2.36 19.98
N ARG A 89 -18.45 -2.78 21.24
CA ARG A 89 -17.38 -2.44 22.18
C ARG A 89 -16.02 -2.99 21.70
N ASN A 90 -15.99 -4.21 21.18
CA ASN A 90 -14.78 -4.83 20.67
C ASN A 90 -14.30 -4.15 19.37
N LEU A 91 -15.22 -3.73 18.50
CA LEU A 91 -14.91 -2.87 17.34
C LEU A 91 -14.27 -1.55 17.77
N ASN A 92 -14.79 -0.91 18.82
CA ASN A 92 -14.20 0.30 19.39
C ASN A 92 -12.80 0.07 19.99
N ILE A 93 -12.54 -1.13 20.54
CA ILE A 93 -11.19 -1.52 20.97
C ILE A 93 -10.24 -1.63 19.77
N ALA A 94 -10.68 -2.28 18.69
CA ALA A 94 -9.91 -2.40 17.45
C ALA A 94 -9.63 -1.02 16.81
N ALA A 95 -10.65 -0.16 16.73
CA ALA A 95 -10.53 1.19 16.20
C ALA A 95 -9.47 2.02 16.95
N ARG A 96 -9.41 1.90 18.28
CA ARG A 96 -8.35 2.53 19.09
C ARG A 96 -6.95 2.02 18.76
N GLY A 97 -6.78 0.71 18.57
CA GLY A 97 -5.49 0.14 18.14
C GLY A 97 -5.05 0.66 16.76
N ILE A 98 -6.00 0.75 15.82
CA ILE A 98 -5.76 1.32 14.48
C ILE A 98 -5.39 2.81 14.57
N PHE A 99 -6.03 3.56 15.47
CA PHE A 99 -5.72 4.95 15.73
C PHE A 99 -4.28 5.13 16.25
N TYR A 100 -3.86 4.31 17.23
CA TYR A 100 -2.46 4.29 17.68
C TYR A 100 -1.49 3.95 16.54
N GLY A 101 -1.84 2.96 15.71
CA GLY A 101 -1.06 2.63 14.51
C GLY A 101 -0.96 3.79 13.54
N SER A 102 -2.00 4.60 13.40
CA SER A 102 -2.02 5.78 12.52
C SER A 102 -1.11 6.89 13.05
N ILE A 103 -1.08 7.12 14.37
CA ILE A 103 -0.12 8.05 15.01
C ILE A 103 1.31 7.58 14.76
N LEU A 104 1.61 6.29 15.02
CA LEU A 104 2.93 5.72 14.79
C LEU A 104 3.33 5.76 13.31
N SER A 105 2.37 5.57 12.41
CA SER A 105 2.57 5.72 10.96
C SER A 105 2.99 7.13 10.60
N ALA A 106 2.30 8.14 11.13
CA ALA A 106 2.63 9.54 10.89
C ALA A 106 4.03 9.88 11.42
N MET A 107 4.37 9.40 12.62
CA MET A 107 5.71 9.56 13.21
C MET A 107 6.79 8.88 12.36
N ALA A 108 6.55 7.64 11.92
CA ALA A 108 7.49 6.89 11.08
C ALA A 108 7.72 7.59 9.73
N SER A 109 6.65 8.07 9.09
CA SER A 109 6.74 8.83 7.83
C SER A 109 7.48 10.16 8.00
N ALA A 110 7.23 10.88 9.09
CA ALA A 110 7.93 12.13 9.40
C ALA A 110 9.43 11.86 9.63
N LEU A 111 9.77 10.86 10.44
CA LEU A 111 11.16 10.47 10.70
C LEU A 111 11.87 10.03 9.42
N PHE A 112 11.22 9.19 8.60
CA PHE A 112 11.73 8.76 7.31
C PHE A 112 12.01 9.97 6.39
N SER A 113 11.10 10.95 6.34
CA SER A 113 11.27 12.17 5.55
C SER A 113 12.43 13.04 6.05
N ILE A 114 12.53 13.24 7.37
CA ILE A 114 13.63 14.01 7.99
C ILE A 114 14.98 13.37 7.68
N ILE A 115 15.09 12.05 7.84
CA ILE A 115 16.32 11.31 7.52
C ILE A 115 16.63 11.38 6.03
N GLY A 116 15.62 11.27 5.16
CA GLY A 116 15.78 11.34 3.71
C GLY A 116 16.32 12.69 3.24
N VAL A 117 15.86 13.80 3.84
CA VAL A 117 16.36 15.15 3.55
C VAL A 117 17.74 15.40 4.17
N ARG A 118 17.95 14.97 5.42
CA ARG A 118 19.18 15.29 6.16
C ARG A 118 20.37 14.40 5.79
N PHE A 119 20.11 13.14 5.45
CA PHE A 119 21.11 12.11 5.16
C PHE A 119 20.77 11.32 3.87
N PRO A 120 20.64 12.01 2.72
CA PRO A 120 20.24 11.36 1.47
C PRO A 120 21.23 10.28 1.03
N HIS A 121 22.52 10.47 1.30
CA HIS A 121 23.59 9.51 0.99
C HIS A 121 23.47 8.19 1.77
N VAL A 122 22.81 8.20 2.93
CA VAL A 122 22.59 6.98 3.74
C VAL A 122 21.32 6.26 3.30
N LEU A 123 20.23 7.00 3.09
CA LEU A 123 18.91 6.41 2.86
C LEU A 123 18.68 6.01 1.40
N ASN A 124 19.08 6.86 0.44
CA ASN A 124 18.82 6.64 -0.98
C ASN A 124 19.37 5.33 -1.56
N PRO A 125 20.59 4.87 -1.23
CA PRO A 125 21.10 3.58 -1.73
C PRO A 125 20.47 2.36 -1.03
N ARG A 126 19.74 2.58 0.06
CA ARG A 126 19.19 1.51 0.92
C ARG A 126 17.66 1.48 0.95
N LEU A 127 16.97 2.25 0.11
CA LEU A 127 15.51 2.28 0.05
C LEU A 127 14.89 0.89 -0.16
N TRP A 128 15.49 0.08 -1.04
CA TRP A 128 15.06 -1.30 -1.28
C TRP A 128 15.16 -2.17 -0.02
N LEU A 129 16.18 -1.98 0.81
CA LEU A 129 16.37 -2.67 2.09
C LEU A 129 15.33 -2.19 3.12
N VAL A 130 15.12 -0.88 3.24
CA VAL A 130 14.10 -0.31 4.13
C VAL A 130 12.72 -0.85 3.78
N TRP A 131 12.39 -0.90 2.49
CA TRP A 131 11.13 -1.46 2.00
C TRP A 131 11.03 -2.97 2.24
N GLY A 132 12.07 -3.73 1.91
CA GLY A 132 12.11 -5.17 2.13
C GLY A 132 11.96 -5.54 3.61
N CYS A 133 12.63 -4.80 4.51
CA CYS A 133 12.51 -4.98 5.95
C CYS A 133 11.13 -4.59 6.48
N SER A 134 10.52 -3.50 5.99
CA SER A 134 9.18 -3.09 6.41
C SER A 134 8.13 -4.12 5.98
N LEU A 135 8.27 -4.66 4.76
CA LEU A 135 7.44 -5.76 4.27
C LEU A 135 7.66 -7.05 5.07
N LEU A 136 8.91 -7.40 5.38
CA LEU A 136 9.19 -8.57 6.22
C LEU A 136 8.51 -8.45 7.59
N GLY A 137 8.60 -7.28 8.23
CA GLY A 137 7.89 -7.01 9.47
C GLY A 137 6.37 -7.13 9.31
N LEU A 138 5.82 -6.58 8.22
CA LEU A 138 4.37 -6.63 7.96
C LEU A 138 3.90 -8.08 7.73
N ALA A 139 4.69 -8.88 7.01
CA ALA A 139 4.43 -10.31 6.84
C ALA A 139 4.42 -11.05 8.19
N LEU A 140 5.37 -10.76 9.07
CA LEU A 140 5.39 -11.33 10.42
C LEU A 140 4.13 -10.96 11.20
N ILE A 141 3.73 -9.70 11.21
CA ILE A 141 2.49 -9.25 11.89
C ILE A 141 1.27 -10.00 11.35
N LEU A 142 1.16 -10.12 10.03
CA LEU A 142 0.07 -10.84 9.37
C LEU A 142 0.05 -12.32 9.77
N LEU A 143 1.19 -13.00 9.74
CA LEU A 143 1.29 -14.42 10.08
C LEU A 143 1.06 -14.68 11.58
N LEU A 144 1.48 -13.75 12.45
CA LEU A 144 1.22 -13.81 13.89
C LEU A 144 -0.28 -13.77 14.22
N SER A 145 -1.15 -13.34 13.31
CA SER A 145 -2.60 -13.39 13.51
C SER A 145 -3.11 -14.82 13.75
N ILE A 146 -2.46 -15.85 13.19
CA ILE A 146 -2.80 -17.26 13.44
C ILE A 146 -2.68 -17.57 14.92
N LEU A 147 -1.65 -17.05 15.60
CA LEU A 147 -1.40 -17.33 17.02
C LEU A 147 -2.51 -16.76 17.92
N PHE A 148 -3.14 -15.66 17.50
CA PHE A 148 -4.36 -15.18 18.14
C PHE A 148 -5.55 -16.08 17.83
N ALA A 149 -5.73 -16.51 16.58
CA ALA A 149 -6.85 -17.36 16.17
C ALA A 149 -6.83 -18.74 16.85
N VAL A 150 -5.67 -19.34 17.08
CA VAL A 150 -5.52 -20.63 17.78
C VAL A 150 -5.42 -20.50 19.31
N GLY A 151 -5.55 -19.29 19.86
CA GLY A 151 -5.53 -19.03 21.30
C GLY A 151 -4.17 -19.18 21.99
N VAL A 152 -3.06 -19.20 21.23
CA VAL A 152 -1.69 -19.22 21.78
C VAL A 152 -1.33 -17.85 22.37
N PHE A 153 -1.74 -16.77 21.71
CA PHE A 153 -1.58 -15.42 22.23
C PHE A 153 -2.75 -15.03 23.11
N THR A 154 -2.44 -14.33 24.20
CA THR A 154 -3.46 -13.84 25.11
C THR A 154 -4.31 -12.77 24.42
N SER A 155 -5.62 -12.99 24.36
CA SER A 155 -6.61 -12.06 23.80
C SER A 155 -6.87 -10.86 24.72
N THR A 156 -5.81 -10.26 25.25
CA THR A 156 -5.91 -9.03 26.04
C THR A 156 -6.07 -7.83 25.12
N ILE A 157 -6.80 -6.81 25.61
CA ILE A 157 -6.99 -5.54 24.90
C ILE A 157 -5.65 -4.94 24.48
N THR A 158 -4.68 -4.92 25.39
CA THR A 158 -3.34 -4.36 25.15
C THR A 158 -2.59 -5.12 24.07
N ALA A 159 -2.61 -6.46 24.08
CA ALA A 159 -1.91 -7.25 23.07
C ALA A 159 -2.46 -7.01 21.66
N VAL A 160 -3.79 -6.99 21.52
CA VAL A 160 -4.47 -6.74 20.25
C VAL A 160 -4.21 -5.33 19.73
N GLN A 161 -4.31 -4.32 20.60
CA GLN A 161 -4.03 -2.94 20.22
C GLN A 161 -2.58 -2.72 19.85
N THR A 162 -1.65 -3.40 20.53
CA THR A 162 -0.22 -3.36 20.21
C THR A 162 0.05 -3.98 18.85
N TRP A 163 -0.52 -5.15 18.56
CA TRP A 163 -0.44 -5.80 17.25
C TRP A 163 -0.94 -4.88 16.12
N LEU A 164 -2.10 -4.24 16.29
CA LEU A 164 -2.62 -3.25 15.35
C LEU A 164 -1.72 -2.01 15.22
N ALA A 165 -1.16 -1.53 16.32
CA ALA A 165 -0.33 -0.34 16.34
C ALA A 165 0.96 -0.54 15.54
N PHE A 166 1.61 -1.71 15.67
CA PHE A 166 2.84 -2.03 14.93
C PHE A 166 2.61 -2.23 13.42
N ALA A 167 1.41 -2.62 12.99
CA ALA A 167 1.08 -2.72 11.57
C ALA A 167 1.17 -1.36 10.85
N GLY A 168 0.88 -0.27 11.58
CA GLY A 168 0.91 1.10 11.07
C GLY A 168 2.26 1.52 10.47
N PRO A 169 3.33 1.69 11.26
CA PRO A 169 4.61 2.19 10.78
C PRO A 169 5.22 1.32 9.67
N LEU A 170 5.02 0.00 9.73
CA LEU A 170 5.47 -0.92 8.68
C LEU A 170 4.72 -0.70 7.37
N GLY A 171 3.40 -0.52 7.45
CA GLY A 171 2.56 -0.13 6.32
C GLY A 171 2.94 1.22 5.75
N ALA A 172 3.19 2.23 6.59
CA ALA A 172 3.59 3.57 6.16
C ALA A 172 4.85 3.54 5.28
N LEU A 173 5.89 2.83 5.73
CA LEU A 173 7.12 2.66 4.96
C LEU A 173 6.89 1.82 3.70
N ALA A 174 6.10 0.74 3.80
CA ALA A 174 5.77 -0.11 2.66
C ALA A 174 4.99 0.63 1.55
N MET A 175 4.27 1.69 1.91
CA MET A 175 3.54 2.55 0.98
C MET A 175 4.44 3.65 0.43
N THR A 176 5.17 4.38 1.27
CA THR A 176 5.95 5.56 0.83
C THR A 176 7.13 5.20 -0.08
N VAL A 177 7.88 4.15 0.24
CA VAL A 177 9.11 3.81 -0.48
C VAL A 177 8.91 3.43 -1.95
N PRO A 178 7.92 2.59 -2.35
CA PRO A 178 7.71 2.28 -3.77
C PRO A 178 7.34 3.49 -4.61
N PHE A 179 6.56 4.44 -4.07
CA PHE A 179 6.28 5.70 -4.78
C PHE A 179 7.53 6.54 -4.96
N ALA A 180 8.39 6.64 -3.93
CA ALA A 180 9.67 7.34 -4.04
C ALA A 180 10.61 6.70 -5.07
N LEU A 181 10.72 5.36 -5.08
CA LEU A 181 11.52 4.63 -6.06
C LEU A 181 11.00 4.81 -7.48
N THR A 182 9.69 4.72 -7.68
CA THR A 182 9.05 4.92 -8.98
C THR A 182 9.24 6.35 -9.47
N GLY A 183 9.09 7.35 -8.61
CA GLY A 183 9.35 8.75 -8.94
C GLY A 183 10.80 8.99 -9.37
N ARG A 184 11.78 8.35 -8.73
CA ARG A 184 13.20 8.44 -9.12
C ARG A 184 13.46 7.82 -10.49
N ILE A 185 12.83 6.69 -10.82
CA ILE A 185 12.95 6.07 -12.14
C ILE A 185 12.27 6.96 -13.19
N ALA A 186 11.07 7.45 -12.91
CA ALA A 186 10.34 8.34 -13.80
C ALA A 186 11.12 9.62 -14.11
N GLN A 187 11.77 10.23 -13.11
CA GLN A 187 12.63 11.40 -13.30
C GLN A 187 13.84 11.13 -14.21
N ARG A 188 14.50 9.97 -14.04
CA ARG A 188 15.65 9.59 -14.89
C ARG A 188 15.27 9.40 -16.36
N VAL A 189 14.03 8.99 -16.62
CA VAL A 189 13.53 8.70 -17.97
C VAL A 189 12.81 9.91 -18.57
N ALA A 190 12.36 10.86 -17.75
CA ALA A 190 11.70 12.09 -18.20
C ALA A 190 12.60 12.97 -19.09
N ASP A 191 13.92 12.90 -18.91
CA ASP A 191 14.88 13.61 -19.75
C ASP A 191 14.99 13.02 -21.17
N ASP A 192 14.56 11.76 -21.38
CA ASP A 192 14.65 11.03 -22.66
C ASP A 192 13.28 10.71 -23.30
N SER A 193 12.18 10.67 -22.54
CA SER A 193 10.83 10.41 -23.08
C SER A 193 9.68 10.75 -22.11
N SER A 194 8.51 11.09 -22.67
CA SER A 194 7.25 11.45 -22.00
C SER A 194 6.53 10.31 -21.24
N LYS A 195 7.27 9.39 -20.62
CA LYS A 195 6.72 8.20 -19.94
C LYS A 195 6.40 8.30 -18.43
N PRO A 196 6.59 9.42 -17.67
CA PRO A 196 6.31 9.43 -16.22
C PRO A 196 4.90 8.95 -15.82
N GLY A 197 3.89 9.28 -16.63
CA GLY A 197 2.50 8.84 -16.41
C GLY A 197 2.33 7.32 -16.52
N THR A 198 3.06 6.67 -17.43
CA THR A 198 3.05 5.21 -17.63
C THR A 198 3.53 4.48 -16.38
N TYR A 199 4.65 4.94 -15.79
CA TYR A 199 5.21 4.36 -14.57
C TYR A 199 4.25 4.47 -13.38
N MET A 200 3.68 5.65 -13.15
CA MET A 200 2.73 5.87 -12.07
C MET A 200 1.43 5.09 -12.28
N GLY A 201 0.94 5.01 -13.53
CA GLY A 201 -0.21 4.20 -13.88
C GLY A 201 0.03 2.71 -13.60
N ALA A 202 1.22 2.20 -13.94
CA ALA A 202 1.56 0.78 -13.76
C ALA A 202 1.68 0.42 -12.28
N LEU A 203 2.24 1.34 -11.49
CA LEU A 203 2.26 1.22 -10.04
C LEU A 203 0.84 1.13 -9.48
N ASN A 204 -0.07 2.01 -9.88
CA ASN A 204 -1.47 1.97 -9.42
C ASN A 204 -2.24 0.73 -9.89
N LEU A 205 -2.03 0.25 -11.11
CA LEU A 205 -2.62 -1.02 -11.55
C LEU A 205 -2.14 -2.20 -10.70
N SER A 206 -0.87 -2.19 -10.30
CA SER A 206 -0.30 -3.19 -9.39
C SER A 206 -0.96 -3.16 -8.00
N ILE A 207 -1.58 -2.04 -7.62
CA ILE A 207 -2.35 -1.90 -6.37
C ILE A 207 -3.78 -2.43 -6.56
N CYS A 208 -4.46 -1.96 -7.60
CA CYS A 208 -5.88 -2.21 -7.80
C CYS A 208 -6.18 -3.69 -8.09
N LEU A 209 -5.31 -4.39 -8.80
CA LEU A 209 -5.53 -5.80 -9.13
C LEU A 209 -5.62 -6.68 -7.86
N PRO A 210 -4.61 -6.73 -6.96
CA PRO A 210 -4.72 -7.43 -5.69
C PRO A 210 -5.94 -7.01 -4.84
N GLN A 211 -6.26 -5.70 -4.83
CA GLN A 211 -7.41 -5.18 -4.11
C GLN A 211 -8.73 -5.80 -4.61
N ILE A 212 -8.92 -5.92 -5.92
CA ILE A 212 -10.10 -6.59 -6.49
C ILE A 212 -10.11 -8.07 -6.10
N PHE A 213 -8.97 -8.77 -6.21
CA PHE A 213 -8.89 -10.18 -5.86
C PHE A 213 -9.26 -10.46 -4.40
N VAL A 214 -8.68 -9.70 -3.46
CA VAL A 214 -8.94 -9.90 -2.03
C VAL A 214 -10.38 -9.50 -1.68
N ALA A 215 -10.93 -8.44 -2.29
CA ALA A 215 -12.33 -8.06 -2.07
C ALA A 215 -13.32 -9.14 -2.52
N LEU A 216 -13.06 -9.78 -3.65
CA LEU A 216 -13.95 -10.81 -4.22
C LEU A 216 -13.78 -12.17 -3.54
N LEU A 217 -12.54 -12.57 -3.25
CA LEU A 217 -12.22 -13.93 -2.81
C LEU A 217 -12.08 -14.04 -1.28
N GLY A 218 -11.78 -12.96 -0.57
CA GLY A 218 -11.49 -13.00 0.86
C GLY A 218 -12.69 -13.46 1.70
N GLY A 219 -13.91 -13.05 1.34
CA GLY A 219 -15.15 -13.48 2.02
C GLY A 219 -15.39 -15.00 1.90
N PRO A 220 -15.50 -15.55 0.68
CA PRO A 220 -15.63 -17.00 0.47
C PRO A 220 -14.50 -17.78 1.13
N LEU A 221 -13.26 -17.30 1.04
CA LEU A 221 -12.10 -17.93 1.67
C LEU A 221 -12.22 -17.97 3.19
N ASN A 222 -12.53 -16.86 3.84
CA ASN A 222 -12.64 -16.80 5.30
C ASN A 222 -13.79 -17.68 5.79
N SER A 223 -14.87 -17.80 5.02
CA SER A 223 -15.97 -18.73 5.32
C SER A 223 -15.54 -20.19 5.24
N LEU A 224 -14.69 -20.57 4.27
CA LEU A 224 -14.17 -21.95 4.15
C LEU A 224 -13.29 -22.35 5.34
N PHE A 225 -12.49 -21.42 5.85
CA PHE A 225 -11.59 -21.67 6.99
C PHE A 225 -12.22 -21.30 8.35
N GLY A 226 -13.41 -20.71 8.36
CA GLY A 226 -14.10 -20.25 9.58
C GLY A 226 -13.40 -19.11 10.32
N SER A 227 -12.40 -18.46 9.72
CA SER A 227 -11.61 -17.43 10.37
C SER A 227 -11.09 -16.40 9.37
N ASP A 228 -11.01 -15.14 9.81
CA ASP A 228 -10.42 -14.07 9.02
C ASP A 228 -8.89 -14.16 8.97
N ALA A 229 -8.30 -14.98 9.86
CA ALA A 229 -6.87 -15.27 9.84
C ALA A 229 -6.43 -15.88 8.50
N ALA A 230 -7.31 -16.59 7.79
CA ALA A 230 -6.98 -17.14 6.47
C ALA A 230 -6.58 -16.04 5.46
N SER A 231 -7.33 -14.94 5.40
CA SER A 231 -6.98 -13.77 4.58
C SER A 231 -5.65 -13.14 5.01
N PHE A 232 -5.38 -13.04 6.32
CA PHE A 232 -4.08 -12.55 6.79
C PHE A 232 -2.93 -13.47 6.45
N VAL A 233 -3.13 -14.79 6.42
CA VAL A 233 -2.09 -15.75 6.02
C VAL A 233 -1.76 -15.62 4.55
N ILE A 234 -2.77 -15.60 3.68
CA ILE A 234 -2.54 -15.39 2.24
C ILE A 234 -1.85 -14.05 2.00
N GLY A 235 -2.34 -13.00 2.67
CA GLY A 235 -1.73 -11.68 2.64
C GLY A 235 -0.27 -11.70 3.13
N GLY A 236 0.00 -12.40 4.23
CA GLY A 236 1.32 -12.53 4.84
C GLY A 236 2.31 -13.28 3.93
N VAL A 237 1.87 -14.36 3.29
CA VAL A 237 2.66 -15.10 2.28
C VAL A 237 2.96 -14.20 1.08
N GLY A 238 1.98 -13.44 0.58
CA GLY A 238 2.17 -12.47 -0.50
C GLY A 238 3.21 -11.41 -0.14
N VAL A 239 3.07 -10.76 1.02
CA VAL A 239 4.02 -9.76 1.53
C VAL A 239 5.41 -10.36 1.75
N LEU A 240 5.50 -11.59 2.26
CA LEU A 240 6.78 -12.29 2.43
C LEU A 240 7.46 -12.55 1.08
N GLY A 241 6.68 -12.93 0.06
CA GLY A 241 7.16 -13.04 -1.32
C GLY A 241 7.71 -11.71 -1.84
N ALA A 242 7.00 -10.60 -1.60
CA ALA A 242 7.48 -9.26 -1.96
C ALA A 242 8.81 -8.91 -1.27
N ALA A 243 8.89 -9.15 0.05
CA ALA A 243 10.10 -8.94 0.82
C ALA A 243 11.27 -9.80 0.29
N ALA A 244 11.04 -11.07 0.01
CA ALA A 244 12.06 -11.98 -0.53
C ALA A 244 12.58 -11.51 -1.90
N VAL A 245 11.69 -11.06 -2.79
CA VAL A 245 12.08 -10.54 -4.11
C VAL A 245 12.97 -9.29 -3.97
N LEU A 246 12.62 -8.37 -3.07
CA LEU A 246 13.39 -7.15 -2.83
C LEU A 246 14.74 -7.44 -2.17
N LEU A 247 14.75 -8.28 -1.13
CA LEU A 247 15.96 -8.58 -0.36
C LEU A 247 16.94 -9.48 -1.13
N ARG A 248 16.45 -10.34 -2.03
CA ARG A 248 17.29 -11.24 -2.85
C ARG A 248 18.03 -10.48 -3.96
N LYS A 249 17.38 -9.54 -4.64
CA LYS A 249 17.99 -8.82 -5.78
C LYS A 249 18.86 -7.64 -5.30
N GLY A 250 19.75 -7.91 -4.36
CA GLY A 250 20.53 -6.89 -3.66
C GLY A 250 21.17 -5.86 -4.60
N SER A 251 20.89 -4.59 -4.31
CA SER A 251 21.31 -3.35 -5.00
C SER A 251 20.77 -3.13 -6.43
N TRP A 252 20.07 -2.01 -6.60
CA TRP A 252 19.64 -1.40 -7.88
C TRP A 252 20.12 0.05 -7.93
#